data_AF-A0A1Z5HEE5-F1
#
_entry.id   AF-A0A1Z5HEE5-F1
#
_cell.length_a   1.000
_cell.length_b   1.000
_cell.length_c   1.000
_cell.angle_alpha   90.00
_cell.angle_beta   90.00
_cell.angle_gamma   90.00
#
_symmetry.space_group_name_H-M   'P 1'
#
loop_
_entity.id
_entity.type
_entity.pdbx_description
1 polymer ?
#
loop_
_entity_poly.entity_id
_entity_poly.type
_entity_poly.pdbx_seq_one_letter_code
_entity_poly.pdbx_strand_id
1 'polypeptide(L)'
;MPQLVDGGVFDNQGVESLLKNECTHFIVSDASGQMGVEYEVYTDPVSVLLRVSGVLQDRVRTEGLLHLLDSKGEENVVFIDLRKGLGERGISWINQDNVPAEEDKIIEPNCKEFDVNAEVQEKLSLIRTDLDAFTEVEAYSLMLDAYQMSRKDLVQFVNAKQQPEAEWKFAQVADFLKEPTPEYLKQLEVAKSIFGKALLVFPWLWAPIILVAAVVLFYSWEPII
;
A
#
# COMPACT_ATOMS: atom_id res chain seq x y z
N MET A 1 5.22 -29.70 -20.53
CA MET A 1 4.56 -29.22 -19.31
C MET A 1 4.18 -27.76 -19.52
N PRO A 2 2.99 -27.32 -19.10
CA PRO A 2 2.66 -25.90 -19.12
C PRO A 2 3.57 -25.14 -18.14
N GLN A 3 4.05 -23.98 -18.57
CA GLN A 3 4.77 -23.04 -17.71
C GLN A 3 3.74 -22.03 -17.19
N LEU A 4 3.64 -21.90 -15.87
CA LEU A 4 2.74 -20.96 -15.21
C LEU A 4 3.54 -19.74 -14.77
N VAL A 5 2.89 -18.58 -14.85
CA VAL A 5 3.39 -17.31 -14.31
C VAL A 5 2.58 -16.93 -13.08
N ASP A 6 3.02 -15.93 -12.35
CA ASP A 6 2.34 -15.41 -11.16
C ASP A 6 0.89 -15.02 -11.46
N GLY A 7 -0.03 -15.42 -10.59
CA GLY A 7 -1.45 -15.10 -10.67
C GLY A 7 -1.73 -13.59 -10.56
N GLY A 8 -0.84 -12.82 -9.92
CA GLY A 8 -0.94 -11.35 -9.86
C GLY A 8 -0.90 -10.67 -11.23
N VAL A 9 -0.35 -11.34 -12.25
CA VAL A 9 -0.34 -10.86 -13.66
C VAL A 9 -1.72 -11.00 -14.31
N PHE A 10 -2.53 -11.96 -13.85
CA PHE A 10 -3.84 -12.28 -14.43
C PHE A 10 -5.00 -11.66 -13.63
N ASP A 11 -4.97 -11.80 -12.30
CA ASP A 11 -6.03 -11.34 -11.40
C ASP A 11 -5.45 -11.08 -10.00
N ASN A 12 -4.84 -9.91 -9.81
CA ASN A 12 -4.20 -9.53 -8.53
C ASN A 12 -5.18 -9.47 -7.36
N GLN A 13 -6.47 -9.27 -7.62
CA GLN A 13 -7.50 -9.11 -6.59
C GLN A 13 -8.36 -10.37 -6.41
N GLY A 14 -8.13 -11.42 -7.21
CA GLY A 14 -8.85 -12.70 -7.15
C GLY A 14 -10.34 -12.60 -7.52
N VAL A 15 -10.76 -11.50 -8.16
CA VAL A 15 -12.18 -11.17 -8.43
C VAL A 15 -12.78 -12.14 -9.44
N GLU A 16 -12.04 -12.50 -10.49
CA GLU A 16 -12.54 -13.33 -11.60
C GLU A 16 -12.91 -14.73 -11.11
N SER A 17 -12.12 -15.28 -10.19
CA SER A 17 -12.41 -16.59 -9.60
C SER A 17 -13.67 -16.56 -8.75
N LEU A 18 -13.90 -15.49 -7.99
CA LEU A 18 -15.11 -15.33 -7.17
C LEU A 18 -16.36 -15.10 -8.02
N LEU A 19 -16.25 -14.36 -9.13
CA LEU A 19 -17.34 -14.21 -10.11
C LEU A 19 -17.78 -15.55 -10.69
N LYS A 20 -16.83 -16.43 -11.03
CA LYS A 20 -17.11 -17.80 -11.53
C LYS A 20 -17.80 -18.69 -10.50
N ASN A 21 -17.61 -18.42 -9.21
CA ASN A 21 -18.28 -19.13 -8.12
C ASN A 21 -19.62 -18.49 -7.72
N GLU A 22 -20.15 -17.59 -8.55
CA GLU A 22 -21.44 -16.93 -8.35
C GLU A 22 -21.54 -16.16 -7.03
N CYS A 23 -20.41 -15.65 -6.52
CA CYS A 23 -20.42 -14.75 -5.37
C CYS A 23 -21.26 -13.50 -5.68
N THR A 24 -21.99 -13.02 -4.66
CA THR A 24 -22.96 -11.93 -4.80
C THR A 24 -22.48 -10.62 -4.19
N HIS A 25 -21.73 -10.69 -3.08
CA HIS A 25 -21.23 -9.51 -2.37
C HIS A 25 -19.70 -9.58 -2.30
N PHE A 26 -19.04 -8.43 -2.49
CA PHE A 26 -17.59 -8.34 -2.61
C PHE A 26 -17.04 -7.29 -1.65
N ILE A 27 -15.99 -7.67 -0.91
CA ILE A 27 -15.10 -6.73 -0.21
C ILE A 27 -13.76 -6.88 -0.88
N VAL A 28 -13.38 -5.88 -1.68
CA VAL A 28 -12.13 -5.85 -2.41
C VAL A 28 -11.20 -4.91 -1.68
N SER A 29 -10.14 -5.45 -1.09
CA SER A 29 -9.06 -4.66 -0.50
C SER A 29 -7.91 -4.63 -1.48
N ASP A 30 -7.54 -3.43 -1.90
CA ASP A 30 -6.38 -3.20 -2.72
C ASP A 30 -5.26 -2.67 -1.86
N ALA A 31 -4.28 -3.54 -1.62
CA ALA A 31 -3.16 -3.21 -0.77
C ALA A 31 -2.11 -2.40 -1.53
N SER A 32 -1.42 -1.53 -0.80
CA SER A 32 -0.62 -0.44 -1.35
C SER A 32 0.65 -0.87 -2.08
N GLY A 33 1.06 0.03 -2.96
CA GLY A 33 2.10 -0.10 -3.97
C GLY A 33 1.77 0.67 -5.25
N GLN A 34 0.87 1.67 -5.17
CA GLN A 34 0.43 2.42 -6.35
C GLN A 34 1.58 3.28 -6.89
N MET A 35 1.65 3.39 -8.21
CA MET A 35 2.68 4.19 -8.87
C MET A 35 2.60 5.65 -8.43
N GLY A 36 3.69 6.14 -7.83
CA GLY A 36 3.83 7.56 -7.53
C GLY A 36 3.95 8.42 -8.79
N VAL A 37 3.62 9.70 -8.63
CA VAL A 37 3.96 10.74 -9.62
C VAL A 37 5.48 10.95 -9.58
N GLU A 38 6.15 10.61 -10.68
CA GLU A 38 7.58 10.87 -10.87
C GLU A 38 7.73 12.02 -11.87
N TYR A 39 8.38 13.11 -11.45
CA TYR A 39 8.63 14.28 -12.31
C TYR A 39 9.82 14.07 -13.26
N GLU A 40 10.71 13.13 -12.93
CA GLU A 40 11.83 12.71 -13.76
C GLU A 40 11.74 11.21 -13.99
N VAL A 41 11.50 10.80 -15.23
CA VAL A 41 11.39 9.39 -15.59
C VAL A 41 12.75 8.89 -16.06
N TYR A 42 13.23 7.81 -15.43
CA TYR A 42 14.43 7.12 -15.89
C TYR A 42 14.22 6.59 -17.31
N THR A 43 15.17 6.86 -18.20
CA THR A 43 15.09 6.51 -19.62
C THR A 43 15.77 5.19 -19.97
N ASP A 44 16.25 4.46 -18.97
CA ASP A 44 16.88 3.16 -19.21
C ASP A 44 15.83 2.09 -19.59
N PRO A 45 16.20 1.06 -20.37
CA PRO A 45 15.23 0.09 -20.87
C PRO A 45 14.51 -0.71 -19.76
N VAL A 46 15.18 -0.92 -18.61
CA VAL A 46 14.62 -1.72 -17.51
C VAL A 46 13.60 -0.89 -16.73
N SER A 47 13.92 0.35 -16.40
CA SER A 47 12.98 1.27 -15.75
C SER A 47 11.73 1.48 -16.59
N VAL A 48 11.89 1.67 -17.91
CA VAL A 48 10.77 1.84 -18.84
C VAL A 48 9.90 0.59 -18.88
N LEU A 49 10.49 -0.60 -18.95
CA LEU A 49 9.74 -1.87 -18.95
C LEU A 49 8.93 -2.03 -17.65
N LEU A 50 9.54 -1.75 -16.51
CA LEU A 50 8.87 -1.81 -15.20
C LEU A 50 7.74 -0.77 -15.11
N ARG A 51 7.96 0.46 -15.61
CA ARG A 51 6.94 1.51 -15.64
C ARG A 51 5.76 1.13 -16.53
N VAL A 52 6.02 0.59 -17.74
CA VAL A 52 4.97 0.11 -18.65
C VAL A 52 4.18 -1.03 -18.00
N SER A 53 4.85 -1.98 -17.35
CA SER A 53 4.19 -3.05 -16.60
C SER A 53 3.29 -2.49 -15.50
N GLY A 54 3.75 -1.49 -14.75
CA GLY A 54 2.96 -0.80 -13.73
C GLY A 54 1.72 -0.10 -14.29
N VAL A 55 1.85 0.63 -15.41
CA VAL A 55 0.70 1.30 -16.07
C VAL A 55 -0.32 0.28 -16.55
N LEU A 56 0.13 -0.82 -17.14
CA LEU A 56 -0.76 -1.88 -17.61
C LEU A 56 -1.49 -2.56 -16.45
N GLN A 57 -0.78 -2.87 -15.36
CA GLN A 57 -1.38 -3.45 -14.15
C GLN A 57 -2.41 -2.52 -13.52
N ASP A 58 -2.11 -1.22 -13.43
CA ASP A 58 -3.04 -0.20 -12.94
C ASP A 58 -4.33 -0.17 -13.78
N ARG A 59 -4.18 -0.17 -15.12
CA ARG A 59 -5.34 -0.20 -16.01
C ARG A 59 -6.15 -1.50 -15.90
N VAL A 60 -5.50 -2.66 -15.85
CA VAL A 60 -6.18 -3.96 -15.69
C VAL A 60 -6.97 -3.99 -14.38
N ARG A 61 -6.39 -3.46 -13.29
CA ARG A 61 -7.06 -3.34 -12.00
C ARG A 61 -8.31 -2.46 -12.07
N THR A 62 -8.20 -1.26 -12.67
CA THR A 62 -9.36 -0.36 -12.83
C THR A 62 -10.47 -1.00 -13.66
N GLU A 63 -10.14 -1.64 -14.79
CA GLU A 63 -11.14 -2.32 -15.63
C GLU A 63 -11.78 -3.51 -14.91
N GLY A 64 -11.01 -4.26 -14.12
CA GLY A 64 -11.53 -5.36 -13.30
C GLY A 64 -12.54 -4.87 -12.25
N LEU A 65 -12.25 -3.76 -11.57
CA LEU A 65 -13.17 -3.15 -10.61
C LEU A 65 -14.42 -2.61 -11.30
N LEU A 66 -14.29 -1.90 -12.42
CA LEU A 66 -15.44 -1.40 -13.19
C LEU A 66 -16.35 -2.53 -13.67
N HIS A 67 -15.76 -3.61 -14.21
CA HIS A 67 -16.51 -4.79 -14.61
C HIS A 67 -17.23 -5.46 -13.42
N LEU A 68 -16.59 -5.49 -12.25
CA LEU A 68 -17.23 -5.99 -11.03
C LEU A 68 -18.44 -5.14 -10.63
N LEU A 69 -18.30 -3.81 -10.65
CA LEU A 69 -19.39 -2.88 -10.35
C LEU A 69 -20.53 -3.01 -11.37
N ASP A 70 -20.23 -3.08 -12.67
CA ASP A 70 -21.24 -3.26 -13.73
C ASP A 70 -21.99 -4.59 -13.60
N SER A 71 -21.29 -5.66 -13.20
CA SER A 71 -21.86 -7.00 -13.12
C SER A 71 -22.63 -7.29 -11.83
N LYS A 72 -22.28 -6.64 -10.72
CA LYS A 72 -22.87 -6.89 -9.40
C LYS A 72 -23.67 -5.73 -8.82
N GLY A 73 -23.51 -4.52 -9.36
CA GLY A 73 -24.06 -3.29 -8.78
C GLY A 73 -23.18 -2.74 -7.67
N GLU A 74 -23.12 -1.40 -7.58
CA GLU A 74 -22.32 -0.68 -6.57
C GLU A 74 -22.73 -1.05 -5.14
N GLU A 75 -24.01 -1.36 -4.91
CA GLU A 75 -24.53 -1.71 -3.59
C GLU A 75 -23.99 -3.05 -3.04
N ASN A 76 -23.44 -3.89 -3.92
CA ASN A 76 -22.93 -5.21 -3.59
C ASN A 76 -21.40 -5.26 -3.52
N VAL A 77 -20.72 -4.12 -3.71
CA VAL A 77 -19.26 -4.04 -3.80
C VAL A 77 -18.75 -2.96 -2.84
N VAL A 78 -17.82 -3.34 -1.96
CA VAL A 78 -17.03 -2.41 -1.15
C VAL A 78 -15.59 -2.48 -1.60
N PHE A 79 -15.04 -1.34 -1.99
CA PHE A 79 -13.62 -1.19 -2.35
C PHE A 79 -12.88 -0.46 -1.23
N ILE A 80 -11.78 -1.05 -0.76
CA ILE A 80 -10.94 -0.52 0.32
C ILE A 80 -9.56 -0.22 -0.27
N ASP A 81 -9.18 1.05 -0.25
CA ASP A 81 -7.89 1.55 -0.74
C ASP A 81 -7.16 2.31 0.38
N LEU A 82 -5.89 1.99 0.60
CA LEU A 82 -5.04 2.66 1.59
C LEU A 82 -4.74 4.12 1.26
N ARG A 83 -5.07 4.60 0.05
CA ARG A 83 -5.03 6.03 -0.29
C ARG A 83 -6.32 6.78 0.07
N LYS A 84 -7.37 6.08 0.53
CA LYS A 84 -8.66 6.69 0.89
C LYS A 84 -8.45 7.82 1.91
N GLY A 85 -8.97 8.99 1.57
CA GLY A 85 -8.95 10.16 2.42
C GLY A 85 -7.64 10.91 2.53
N LEU A 86 -6.60 10.50 1.78
CA LEU A 86 -5.44 11.35 1.56
C LEU A 86 -5.80 12.55 0.69
N GLY A 87 -5.07 13.65 0.89
CA GLY A 87 -5.24 14.84 0.07
C GLY A 87 -4.76 14.59 -1.35
N GLU A 88 -5.40 15.25 -2.30
CA GLU A 88 -5.08 15.12 -3.73
C GLU A 88 -4.78 16.49 -4.32
N ARG A 89 -3.78 16.53 -5.20
CA ARG A 89 -3.49 17.70 -6.02
C ARG A 89 -3.70 17.32 -7.47
N GLY A 90 -4.81 17.77 -8.04
CA GLY A 90 -5.07 17.68 -9.47
C GLY A 90 -4.19 18.69 -10.21
N ILE A 91 -3.16 18.19 -10.88
CA ILE A 91 -2.24 19.00 -11.68
C ILE A 91 -2.91 19.31 -13.03
N SER A 92 -3.02 20.59 -13.38
CA SER A 92 -3.55 20.99 -14.68
C SER A 92 -2.55 20.72 -15.80
N TRP A 93 -3.03 20.48 -17.03
CA TRP A 93 -2.12 20.29 -18.16
C TRP A 93 -1.40 21.61 -18.44
N ILE A 94 -0.12 21.47 -18.78
CA ILE A 94 0.73 22.61 -19.14
C ILE A 94 0.53 22.90 -20.62
N ASN A 95 0.27 24.18 -20.96
CA ASN A 95 0.11 24.61 -22.35
C ASN A 95 1.47 24.74 -23.07
N GLN A 96 1.46 25.10 -24.35
CA GLN A 96 2.69 25.25 -25.15
C GLN A 96 3.65 26.33 -24.61
N ASP A 97 3.14 27.30 -23.85
CA ASP A 97 3.89 28.39 -23.24
C ASP A 97 4.40 28.06 -21.83
N ASN A 98 4.31 26.78 -21.43
CA ASN A 98 4.70 26.29 -20.11
C ASN A 98 3.89 26.88 -18.94
N VAL A 99 2.64 27.27 -19.20
CA VAL A 99 1.70 27.81 -18.21
C VAL A 99 0.58 26.78 -17.95
N PRO A 100 0.21 26.50 -16.68
CA PRO A 100 -0.96 25.67 -16.37
C PRO A 100 -2.23 26.26 -16.99
N ALA A 101 -3.03 25.43 -17.65
CA ALA A 101 -4.27 25.89 -18.27
C ALA A 101 -5.35 26.30 -17.25
N GLU A 102 -5.30 25.69 -16.06
CA GLU A 102 -6.14 26.00 -14.90
C GLU A 102 -5.29 25.98 -13.63
N GLU A 103 -5.77 26.60 -12.56
CA GLU A 103 -5.17 26.43 -11.24
C GLU A 103 -5.32 24.97 -10.77
N ASP A 104 -4.29 24.45 -10.11
CA ASP A 104 -4.32 23.10 -9.57
C ASP A 104 -5.43 22.98 -8.52
N LYS A 105 -6.21 21.90 -8.62
CA LYS A 105 -7.27 21.61 -7.65
C LYS A 105 -6.65 20.88 -6.47
N ILE A 106 -6.73 21.49 -5.29
CA ILE A 106 -6.26 20.89 -4.04
C ILE A 106 -7.49 20.37 -3.28
N ILE A 107 -7.51 19.07 -3.03
CA ILE A 107 -8.47 18.38 -2.18
C ILE A 107 -7.76 18.07 -0.87
N GLU A 108 -8.28 18.62 0.22
CA GLU A 108 -7.72 18.40 1.56
C GLU A 108 -7.98 16.95 2.04
N PRO A 109 -7.07 16.37 2.84
CA PRO A 109 -7.27 15.04 3.39
C PRO A 109 -8.47 14.99 4.36
N ASN A 110 -9.22 13.90 4.32
CA ASN A 110 -10.38 13.64 5.18
C ASN A 110 -10.22 12.41 6.10
N CYS A 111 -8.98 11.90 6.28
CA CYS A 111 -8.67 10.72 7.11
C CYS A 111 -9.28 10.79 8.54
N LYS A 112 -9.45 11.99 9.09
CA LYS A 112 -10.08 12.23 10.40
C LYS A 112 -11.53 11.72 10.48
N GLU A 113 -12.22 11.58 9.35
CA GLU A 113 -13.58 11.03 9.30
C GLU A 113 -13.67 9.57 9.74
N PHE A 114 -12.54 8.87 9.73
CA PHE A 114 -12.40 7.50 10.21
C PHE A 114 -11.27 7.40 11.24
N ASP A 115 -11.05 8.45 12.04
CA ASP A 115 -10.15 8.45 13.21
C ASP A 115 -8.66 8.16 12.92
N VAL A 116 -8.19 8.39 11.69
CA VAL A 116 -6.78 8.23 11.31
C VAL A 116 -6.13 9.57 10.97
N ASN A 117 -4.89 9.77 11.43
CA ASN A 117 -4.07 10.91 11.08
C ASN A 117 -3.60 10.80 9.62
N ALA A 118 -3.67 11.90 8.86
CA ALA A 118 -3.29 11.90 7.44
C ALA A 118 -1.83 11.48 7.19
N GLU A 119 -0.90 11.81 8.09
CA GLU A 119 0.50 11.38 7.96
C GLU A 119 0.65 9.87 8.18
N VAL A 120 -0.13 9.30 9.10
CA VAL A 120 -0.18 7.85 9.31
C VAL A 120 -0.74 7.17 8.07
N GLN A 121 -1.86 7.67 7.54
CA GLN A 121 -2.47 7.13 6.32
C GLN A 121 -1.49 7.16 5.15
N GLU A 122 -0.75 8.26 4.99
CA GLU A 122 0.23 8.41 3.91
C GLU A 122 1.31 7.34 4.02
N LYS A 123 1.86 7.13 5.22
CA LYS A 123 2.88 6.09 5.45
C LYS A 123 2.35 4.68 5.24
N LEU A 124 1.14 4.38 5.72
CA LEU A 124 0.50 3.07 5.48
C LEU A 124 0.26 2.82 3.98
N SER A 125 -0.12 3.86 3.23
CA SER A 125 -0.31 3.80 1.78
C SER A 125 0.96 3.53 0.96
N LEU A 126 2.13 3.55 1.60
CA LEU A 126 3.43 3.25 0.98
C LEU A 126 3.96 1.86 1.36
N ILE A 127 3.30 1.15 2.28
CA ILE A 127 3.71 -0.18 2.70
C ILE A 127 3.37 -1.18 1.60
N ARG A 128 4.37 -1.89 1.07
CA ARG A 128 4.12 -2.97 0.11
C ARG A 128 3.74 -4.24 0.86
N THR A 129 2.69 -4.91 0.44
CA THR A 129 2.13 -6.07 1.17
C THR A 129 2.43 -7.44 0.56
N ASP A 130 3.00 -7.46 -0.65
CA ASP A 130 3.23 -8.65 -1.46
C ASP A 130 4.53 -9.40 -1.12
N LEU A 131 5.50 -8.76 -0.45
CA LEU A 131 6.84 -9.32 -0.19
C LEU A 131 7.45 -8.88 1.16
N ASP A 132 6.62 -8.56 2.15
CA ASP A 132 7.08 -7.88 3.36
C ASP A 132 6.97 -8.74 4.63
N ALA A 133 7.91 -8.51 5.56
CA ALA A 133 7.85 -9.01 6.91
C ALA A 133 7.33 -7.89 7.81
N PHE A 134 6.11 -8.06 8.33
CA PHE A 134 5.48 -7.08 9.20
C PHE A 134 5.87 -7.28 10.65
N THR A 135 6.24 -6.18 11.29
CA THR A 135 6.18 -6.02 12.74
C THR A 135 4.72 -5.99 13.19
N GLU A 136 4.47 -6.30 14.47
CA GLU A 136 3.11 -6.23 15.03
C GLU A 136 2.50 -4.83 14.89
N VAL A 137 3.32 -3.79 14.98
CA VAL A 137 2.86 -2.41 14.79
C VAL A 137 2.36 -2.21 13.36
N GLU A 138 3.15 -2.53 12.34
CA GLU A 138 2.72 -2.37 10.94
C GLU A 138 1.46 -3.20 10.63
N ALA A 139 1.43 -4.46 11.08
CA ALA A 139 0.28 -5.34 10.88
C ALA A 139 -0.97 -4.81 11.59
N TYR A 140 -0.87 -4.42 12.87
CA TYR A 140 -2.00 -3.91 13.63
C TYR A 140 -2.49 -2.57 13.07
N SER A 141 -1.59 -1.71 12.61
CA SER A 141 -1.95 -0.44 11.99
C SER A 141 -2.70 -0.65 10.67
N LEU A 142 -2.22 -1.52 9.78
CA LEU A 142 -2.92 -1.86 8.53
C LEU A 142 -4.29 -2.48 8.79
N MET A 143 -4.38 -3.41 9.74
CA MET A 143 -5.65 -4.03 10.11
C MET A 143 -6.63 -3.00 10.66
N LEU A 144 -6.22 -2.23 11.67
CA LEU A 144 -7.11 -1.27 12.31
C LEU A 144 -7.56 -0.17 11.35
N ASP A 145 -6.65 0.32 10.50
CA ASP A 145 -6.94 1.31 9.45
C ASP A 145 -8.04 0.80 8.50
N ALA A 146 -7.87 -0.41 7.95
CA ALA A 146 -8.86 -1.04 7.08
C ALA A 146 -10.24 -1.17 7.74
N TYR A 147 -10.30 -1.56 9.02
CA TYR A 147 -11.55 -1.65 9.78
C TYR A 147 -12.20 -0.27 10.00
N GLN A 148 -11.41 0.78 10.28
CA GLN A 148 -11.92 2.12 10.50
C GLN A 148 -12.45 2.74 9.19
N MET A 149 -11.67 2.67 8.11
CA MET A 149 -12.02 3.29 6.82
C MET A 149 -13.21 2.63 6.12
N SER A 150 -13.40 1.33 6.32
CA SER A 150 -14.46 0.54 5.66
C SER A 150 -15.77 0.51 6.45
N ARG A 151 -15.77 0.96 7.71
CA ARG A 151 -16.93 0.86 8.62
C ARG A 151 -18.20 1.45 8.01
N LYS A 152 -18.12 2.64 7.38
CA LYS A 152 -19.28 3.31 6.77
C LYS A 152 -19.77 2.55 5.54
N ASP A 153 -18.84 2.09 4.70
CA ASP A 153 -19.14 1.45 3.43
C ASP A 153 -19.74 0.05 3.62
N LEU A 154 -19.30 -0.67 4.65
CA LEU A 154 -19.78 -2.02 4.97
C LEU A 154 -21.23 -2.05 5.50
N VAL A 155 -21.81 -0.91 5.90
CA VAL A 155 -23.20 -0.83 6.37
C VAL A 155 -24.20 -1.25 5.29
N GLN A 156 -23.85 -1.14 4.00
CA GLN A 156 -24.72 -1.56 2.90
C GLN A 156 -24.99 -3.07 2.90
N PHE A 157 -24.15 -3.88 3.55
CA PHE A 157 -24.35 -5.31 3.72
C PHE A 157 -25.29 -5.63 4.90
N VAL A 158 -26.54 -5.20 4.79
CA VAL A 158 -27.59 -5.29 5.83
C VAL A 158 -27.90 -6.71 6.32
N ASN A 159 -27.58 -7.73 5.53
CA ASN A 159 -27.84 -9.15 5.84
C ASN A 159 -26.61 -9.88 6.39
N ALA A 160 -25.49 -9.19 6.62
CA ALA A 160 -24.31 -9.81 7.20
C ALA A 160 -24.58 -10.28 8.63
N LYS A 161 -24.18 -11.52 8.95
CA LYS A 161 -24.26 -12.03 10.31
C LYS A 161 -23.34 -11.20 11.20
N GLN A 162 -23.91 -10.48 12.17
CA GLN A 162 -23.13 -9.83 13.21
C GLN A 162 -22.47 -10.90 14.07
N GLN A 163 -21.14 -10.91 14.07
CA GLN A 163 -20.38 -11.64 15.08
C GLN A 163 -20.27 -10.77 16.34
N PRO A 164 -20.20 -11.37 17.53
CA PRO A 164 -19.91 -10.61 18.74
C PRO A 164 -18.60 -9.84 18.58
N GLU A 165 -18.55 -8.61 19.10
CA GLU A 165 -17.31 -7.85 19.14
C GLU A 165 -16.26 -8.67 19.90
N ALA A 166 -15.18 -9.02 19.20
CA ALA A 166 -14.02 -9.63 19.80
C ALA A 166 -13.04 -8.54 20.22
N GLU A 167 -12.36 -8.73 21.35
CA GLU A 167 -11.24 -7.90 21.75
C GLU A 167 -10.04 -8.18 20.82
N TRP A 168 -10.01 -7.47 19.71
CA TRP A 168 -8.91 -7.58 18.76
C TRP A 168 -7.67 -6.87 19.30
N LYS A 169 -6.53 -7.58 19.30
CA LYS A 169 -5.25 -7.02 19.76
C LYS A 169 -4.84 -5.76 18.99
N PHE A 170 -5.18 -5.68 17.71
CA PHE A 170 -4.88 -4.52 16.89
C PHE A 170 -5.62 -3.25 17.34
N ALA A 171 -6.66 -3.33 18.18
CA ALA A 171 -7.29 -2.15 18.75
C ALA A 171 -6.35 -1.34 19.67
N GLN A 172 -5.26 -1.96 20.15
CA GLN A 172 -4.27 -1.31 21.02
C GLN A 172 -3.51 -0.16 20.34
N VAL A 173 -3.49 -0.11 19.00
CA VAL A 173 -2.80 0.98 18.27
C VAL A 173 -3.71 2.17 17.92
N ALA A 174 -4.97 2.16 18.35
CA ALA A 174 -5.96 3.18 17.99
C ALA A 174 -5.51 4.61 18.29
N ASP A 175 -4.97 4.84 19.49
CA ASP A 175 -4.51 6.17 19.89
C ASP A 175 -3.33 6.64 19.02
N PHE A 176 -2.44 5.73 18.61
CA PHE A 176 -1.32 6.07 17.72
C PHE A 176 -1.77 6.33 16.27
N LEU A 177 -2.85 5.71 15.80
CA LEU A 177 -3.42 6.01 14.49
C LEU A 177 -4.01 7.43 14.46
N LYS A 178 -4.67 7.84 15.53
CA LYS A 178 -5.34 9.13 15.65
C LYS A 178 -4.38 10.27 15.98
N GLU A 179 -3.52 10.05 16.97
CA GLU A 179 -2.55 11.01 17.51
C GLU A 179 -1.16 10.35 17.56
N PRO A 180 -0.46 10.27 16.41
CA PRO A 180 0.79 9.52 16.32
C PRO A 180 1.92 10.19 17.10
N THR A 181 2.77 9.36 17.73
CA THR A 181 4.04 9.82 18.29
C THR A 181 5.13 9.87 17.21
N PRO A 182 6.19 10.68 17.38
CA PRO A 182 7.32 10.72 16.44
C PRO A 182 7.98 9.34 16.25
N GLU A 183 8.06 8.53 17.31
CA GLU A 183 8.63 7.18 17.25
C GLU A 183 7.78 6.24 16.40
N TYR A 184 6.45 6.33 16.52
CA TYR A 184 5.51 5.54 15.74
C TYR A 184 5.57 5.91 14.26
N LEU A 185 5.61 7.21 13.93
CA LEU A 185 5.80 7.68 12.55
C LEU A 185 7.12 7.20 11.95
N LYS A 186 8.20 7.21 12.74
CA LYS A 186 9.50 6.69 12.30
C LYS A 186 9.45 5.20 12.01
N GLN A 187 8.71 4.42 12.79
CA GLN A 187 8.53 3.00 12.54
C GLN A 187 7.78 2.75 11.21
N LEU A 188 6.68 3.47 10.97
CA LEU A 188 5.93 3.36 9.71
C LEU A 188 6.73 3.88 8.50
N GLU A 189 7.61 4.87 8.69
CA GLU A 189 8.47 5.37 7.62
C GLU A 189 9.43 4.30 7.09
N VAL A 190 9.92 3.42 7.98
CA VAL A 190 10.77 2.29 7.59
C VAL A 190 9.97 1.20 6.89
N ALA A 191 8.66 1.12 7.17
CA ALA A 191 7.78 0.07 6.64
C ALA A 191 7.70 0.03 5.11
N LYS A 192 7.91 1.17 4.43
CA LYS A 192 7.97 1.22 2.96
C LYS A 192 9.17 0.49 2.34
N SER A 193 10.19 0.15 3.14
CA SER A 193 11.45 -0.42 2.65
C SER A 193 11.42 -1.94 2.66
N ILE A 194 11.66 -2.60 1.52
CA ILE A 194 11.57 -4.07 1.41
C ILE A 194 12.77 -4.78 2.10
N PHE A 195 13.96 -4.16 2.10
CA PHE A 195 15.19 -4.77 2.63
C PHE A 195 15.78 -3.97 3.79
N GLY A 196 16.40 -4.67 4.74
CA GLY A 196 17.20 -4.04 5.80
C GLY A 196 16.40 -3.28 6.85
N LYS A 197 15.07 -3.46 6.92
CA LYS A 197 14.19 -2.78 7.90
C LYS A 197 14.72 -2.81 9.32
N ALA A 198 15.12 -4.00 9.79
CA ALA A 198 15.67 -4.17 11.14
C ALA A 198 16.92 -3.30 11.38
N LEU A 199 17.79 -3.16 10.38
CA LEU A 199 19.00 -2.32 10.45
C LEU A 199 18.68 -0.82 10.44
N LEU A 200 17.57 -0.42 9.83
CA LEU A 200 17.08 0.96 9.80
C LEU A 200 16.39 1.36 11.12
N VAL A 201 15.60 0.45 11.70
CA VAL A 201 14.96 0.66 13.00
C VAL A 201 15.96 0.60 14.14
N PHE A 202 16.92 -0.34 14.08
CA PHE A 202 17.89 -0.61 15.13
C PHE A 202 19.33 -0.45 14.60
N PRO A 203 19.89 0.77 14.60
CA PRO A 203 21.22 1.03 14.04
C PRO A 203 22.35 0.22 14.70
N TRP A 204 22.17 -0.21 15.95
CA TRP A 204 23.15 -1.01 16.67
C TRP A 204 23.37 -2.41 16.05
N LEU A 205 22.41 -2.92 15.28
CA LEU A 205 22.54 -4.18 14.54
C LEU A 205 23.60 -4.11 13.43
N TRP A 206 24.07 -2.90 13.05
CA TRP A 206 25.22 -2.75 12.14
C TRP A 206 26.54 -3.20 12.78
N ALA A 207 26.69 -3.07 14.09
CA ALA A 207 27.94 -3.40 14.78
C ALA A 207 28.43 -4.85 14.52
N PRO A 208 27.60 -5.91 14.69
CA PRO A 208 28.04 -7.26 14.37
C PRO A 208 28.31 -7.48 12.88
N ILE A 209 27.56 -6.83 11.98
CA ILE A 209 27.78 -6.95 10.52
C ILE A 209 29.13 -6.35 10.14
N ILE A 210 29.44 -5.14 10.64
CA ILE A 210 30.71 -4.46 10.40
C ILE A 210 31.87 -5.30 10.99
N LEU A 211 31.69 -5.87 12.18
CA LEU A 211 32.70 -6.73 12.80
C LEU A 211 32.99 -7.96 11.93
N VAL A 212 31.95 -8.67 11.46
CA VAL A 212 32.11 -9.82 10.58
C VAL A 212 32.76 -9.42 9.26
N ALA A 213 32.34 -8.32 8.64
CA ALA A 213 32.93 -7.81 7.40
C ALA A 213 34.41 -7.46 7.58
N ALA A 214 34.77 -6.80 8.69
CA ALA A 214 36.15 -6.47 9.02
C ALA A 214 37.00 -7.74 9.24
N VAL A 215 36.46 -8.76 9.90
CA VAL A 215 37.12 -10.06 10.08
C VAL A 215 37.32 -10.74 8.73
N VAL A 216 36.30 -10.79 7.88
CA VAL A 216 36.40 -11.39 6.53
C VAL A 216 37.45 -10.65 5.71
N LEU A 217 37.42 -9.32 5.68
CA LEU A 217 38.42 -8.49 4.99
C LEU A 217 39.83 -8.71 5.54
N PHE A 218 39.98 -8.84 6.85
CA PHE A 218 41.28 -9.12 7.47
C PHE A 218 41.84 -10.48 7.04
N TYR A 219 41.00 -11.52 6.95
CA TYR A 219 41.42 -12.86 6.55
C TYR A 219 41.52 -13.08 5.03
N SER A 220 40.83 -12.27 4.22
CA SER A 220 40.90 -12.31 2.75
C SER A 220 41.95 -11.38 2.17
N TRP A 221 42.60 -10.56 3.01
CA TRP A 221 43.71 -9.73 2.61
C TRP A 221 44.97 -10.58 2.41
N GLU A 222 45.17 -11.09 1.20
CA GLU A 222 46.51 -11.53 0.81
C GLU A 222 47.40 -10.30 0.61
N PRO A 223 48.56 -10.21 1.30
CA PRO A 223 49.49 -9.13 1.04
C PRO A 223 50.00 -9.30 -0.40
N ILE A 224 49.74 -8.30 -1.24
CA ILE A 224 50.39 -8.16 -2.55
C ILE A 224 51.89 -7.94 -2.24
N ILE A 225 52.68 -9.00 -2.36
CA ILE A 225 54.16 -8.97 -2.37
C ILE A 225 54.62 -8.91 -3.81
#